data_AF-A0A1S3QRS1-F1
#
_entry.id   AF-A0A1S3QRS1-F1
#
_cell.length_a   1.000
_cell.length_b   1.000
_cell.length_c   1.000
_cell.angle_alpha   90.00
_cell.angle_beta   90.00
_cell.angle_gamma   90.00
#
_symmetry.space_group_name_H-M   'P 1'
#
loop_
_entity.id
_entity.type
_entity.pdbx_description
1 polymer ?
#
loop_
_entity_poly.entity_id
_entity_poly.type
_entity_poly.pdbx_seq_one_letter_code
_entity_poly.pdbx_strand_id
1 'polypeptide(L)'
;MSIGSWSSCFVWGCSEFVVSPFLYWACWLAKETITMAILTIIVLVSTAFALGDAMIRPCEDARDAAKHGPPGAYVPTCDDNGQYTPEQCSGSTGYCWCVTSYGQKIQGTETPPGTASNC
;
A
#
# COMPACT_ATOMS: atom_id res chain seq x y z
N MET A 1 1.47 29.27 20.70
CA MET A 1 2.93 29.16 20.48
C MET A 1 3.58 28.81 21.81
N SER A 2 4.35 27.74 22.03
CA SER A 2 5.04 26.74 21.18
C SER A 2 5.22 25.47 22.06
N ILE A 3 4.88 24.25 21.64
CA ILE A 3 5.65 23.21 20.91
C ILE A 3 7.03 22.84 21.53
N GLY A 4 7.20 21.54 21.85
CA GLY A 4 8.46 20.82 22.10
C GLY A 4 8.30 19.70 23.16
N SER A 5 7.67 18.56 22.87
CA SER A 5 8.21 17.29 22.30
C SER A 5 9.27 16.52 23.13
N TRP A 6 8.79 15.49 23.85
CA TRP A 6 9.35 14.15 24.13
C TRP A 6 10.71 14.01 24.85
N SER A 7 10.71 13.28 25.98
CA SER A 7 11.39 11.98 26.15
C SER A 7 11.81 11.75 27.61
N SER A 8 11.61 10.51 28.07
CA SER A 8 12.25 9.85 29.23
C SER A 8 11.38 9.70 30.49
N CYS A 9 10.91 8.46 30.63
CA CYS A 9 10.43 7.76 31.82
C CYS A 9 11.11 8.11 33.17
N PHE A 10 10.46 7.60 34.23
CA PHE A 10 10.84 7.47 35.65
C PHE A 10 10.25 8.61 36.52
N VAL A 11 9.50 8.38 37.62
CA VAL A 11 9.78 7.43 38.71
C VAL A 11 8.56 7.41 39.68
N TRP A 12 8.11 6.20 40.06
CA TRP A 12 7.49 5.81 41.36
C TRP A 12 5.98 6.02 41.61
N GLY A 13 5.24 4.93 41.37
CA GLY A 13 3.94 4.67 42.00
C GLY A 13 3.77 3.18 42.28
N CYS A 14 4.40 2.69 43.36
CA CYS A 14 3.88 1.63 44.25
C CYS A 14 4.92 1.36 45.35
N SER A 15 4.60 1.79 46.57
CA SER A 15 5.35 1.55 47.81
C SER A 15 5.21 0.07 48.24
N GLU A 16 6.27 -0.48 48.80
CA GLU A 16 6.48 -1.90 49.13
C GLU A 16 5.67 -2.38 50.35
N PHE A 17 5.30 -3.67 50.41
CA PHE A 17 5.58 -4.60 51.54
C PHE A 17 5.00 -6.03 51.27
N VAL A 18 5.91 -6.96 50.92
CA VAL A 18 5.93 -8.45 51.02
C VAL A 18 4.65 -9.28 50.75
N VAL A 19 4.62 -10.05 49.64
CA VAL A 19 4.28 -11.50 49.64
C VAL A 19 4.69 -12.22 48.34
N SER A 20 5.54 -13.24 48.50
CA SER A 20 5.71 -14.45 47.67
C SER A 20 6.69 -14.48 46.46
N PRO A 21 7.75 -15.32 46.50
CA PRO A 21 8.60 -15.61 45.33
C PRO A 21 7.84 -16.29 44.17
N PHE A 22 6.65 -16.86 44.43
CA PHE A 22 5.77 -17.39 43.40
C PHE A 22 5.17 -16.30 42.50
N LEU A 23 4.93 -15.09 43.02
CA LEU A 23 4.41 -13.97 42.23
C LEU A 23 5.50 -13.30 41.38
N TYR A 24 6.76 -13.35 41.84
CA TYR A 24 7.91 -12.94 41.06
C TYR A 24 8.16 -13.86 39.86
N TRP A 25 8.03 -15.18 40.05
CA TRP A 25 8.07 -16.16 38.96
C TRP A 25 6.89 -16.04 38.01
N ALA A 26 5.67 -15.79 38.52
CA ALA A 26 4.51 -15.51 37.68
C ALA A 26 4.66 -14.20 36.87
N CYS A 27 5.28 -13.16 37.43
CA CYS A 27 5.59 -11.91 36.74
C CYS A 27 6.72 -12.08 35.71
N TRP A 28 7.70 -12.93 35.98
CA TRP A 28 8.77 -13.29 35.05
C TRP A 28 8.24 -14.17 33.90
N LEU A 29 7.45 -15.20 34.20
CA LEU A 29 6.67 -15.99 33.22
C LEU A 29 5.70 -15.09 32.42
N ALA A 30 5.07 -14.09 33.05
CA ALA A 30 4.22 -13.12 32.37
C ALA A 30 5.02 -12.22 31.41
N LYS A 31 6.20 -11.73 31.76
CA LYS A 31 7.07 -10.91 30.87
C LYS A 31 7.56 -11.68 29.64
N GLU A 32 7.84 -12.97 29.79
CA GLU A 32 8.18 -13.86 28.67
C GLU A 32 6.95 -14.13 27.79
N THR A 33 5.76 -14.35 28.37
CA THR A 33 4.50 -14.53 27.59
C THR A 33 4.03 -13.25 26.89
N ILE A 34 4.23 -12.07 27.49
CA ILE A 34 3.87 -10.77 26.91
C ILE A 34 4.75 -10.49 25.70
N THR A 35 6.06 -10.77 25.79
CA THR A 35 6.98 -10.59 24.67
C THR A 35 6.65 -11.56 23.52
N MET A 36 6.33 -12.82 23.84
CA MET A 36 5.87 -13.80 22.84
C MET A 36 4.51 -13.44 22.22
N ALA A 37 3.58 -12.86 22.99
CA ALA A 37 2.31 -12.34 22.47
C ALA A 37 2.52 -11.15 21.52
N ILE A 38 3.45 -10.25 21.83
CA ILE A 38 3.80 -9.13 20.95
C ILE A 38 4.49 -9.62 19.68
N LEU A 39 5.46 -10.53 19.79
CA LEU A 39 6.15 -11.10 18.62
C LEU A 39 5.20 -11.87 17.71
N THR A 40 4.25 -12.63 18.27
CA THR A 40 3.22 -13.32 17.47
C THR A 40 2.27 -12.34 16.80
N ILE A 41 1.83 -11.28 17.47
CA ILE A 41 1.01 -10.22 16.84
C ILE A 41 1.79 -9.53 15.71
N ILE A 42 3.07 -9.19 15.91
CA ILE A 42 3.91 -8.57 14.87
C ILE A 42 4.03 -9.51 13.67
N VAL A 43 4.37 -10.78 13.89
CA VAL A 43 4.45 -11.79 12.82
C VAL A 43 3.11 -11.93 12.09
N LEU A 44 1.99 -12.01 12.82
CA LEU A 44 0.65 -12.10 12.23
C LEU A 44 0.31 -10.86 11.40
N VAL A 45 0.57 -9.65 11.91
CA VAL A 45 0.34 -8.40 11.19
C VAL A 45 1.24 -8.29 9.95
N SER A 46 2.53 -8.66 10.05
CA SER A 46 3.44 -8.70 8.92
C SER A 46 3.02 -9.72 7.86
N THR A 47 2.56 -10.90 8.27
CA THR A 47 2.04 -11.91 7.33
C THR A 47 0.71 -11.50 6.69
N ALA A 48 -0.16 -10.81 7.42
CA ALA A 48 -1.40 -10.27 6.89
C ALA A 48 -1.14 -9.13 5.89
N PHE A 49 -0.16 -8.26 6.17
CA PHE A 49 0.25 -7.20 5.27
C PHE A 49 0.80 -7.77 3.95
N ALA A 50 1.62 -8.82 4.02
CA ALA A 50 2.13 -9.52 2.84
C ALA A 50 1.04 -10.20 1.98
N LEU A 51 -0.12 -10.53 2.58
CA LEU A 51 -1.29 -11.05 1.85
C LEU A 51 -2.20 -9.92 1.32
N GLY A 52 -2.05 -8.70 1.82
CA GLY A 52 -2.84 -7.51 1.46
C GLY A 52 -2.44 -6.84 0.16
N ASP A 53 -1.24 -7.12 -0.35
CA ASP A 53 -0.73 -6.57 -1.62
C ASP A 53 -1.30 -7.27 -2.87
N ALA A 54 -2.19 -8.25 -2.70
CA ALA A 54 -2.75 -9.06 -3.79
C ALA A 54 -3.87 -8.39 -4.62
N MET A 55 -4.20 -7.12 -4.37
CA MET A 55 -5.07 -6.32 -5.26
C MET A 55 -4.33 -5.18 -5.97
N ILE A 56 -3.09 -5.43 -6.43
CA ILE A 56 -2.41 -4.47 -7.30
C ILE A 56 -3.24 -4.29 -8.58
N ARG A 57 -3.93 -3.14 -8.67
CA ARG A 57 -4.70 -2.66 -9.83
C ARG A 57 -3.89 -1.53 -10.50
N PRO A 58 -2.85 -1.87 -11.26
CA PRO A 58 -1.85 -0.89 -11.73
C PRO A 58 -2.44 0.15 -12.68
N CYS A 59 -3.50 -0.19 -13.41
CA CYS A 59 -4.14 0.76 -14.31
C CYS A 59 -4.94 1.82 -13.53
N GLU A 60 -5.64 1.43 -12.47
CA GLU A 60 -6.46 2.37 -11.72
C GLU A 60 -5.64 3.39 -10.96
N ASP A 61 -4.53 2.96 -10.36
CA ASP A 61 -3.57 3.84 -9.70
C ASP A 61 -3.01 4.87 -10.71
N ALA A 62 -2.58 4.41 -11.89
CA ALA A 62 -2.12 5.29 -12.96
C ALA A 62 -3.21 6.25 -13.46
N ARG A 63 -4.46 5.79 -13.57
CA ARG A 63 -5.62 6.60 -13.95
C ARG A 63 -5.88 7.71 -12.92
N ASP A 64 -5.84 7.38 -11.64
CA ASP A 64 -6.12 8.36 -10.58
C ASP A 64 -4.97 9.35 -10.41
N ALA A 65 -3.72 8.93 -10.62
CA ALA A 65 -2.59 9.83 -10.75
C ALA A 65 -2.74 10.79 -11.96
N ALA A 66 -3.20 10.27 -13.12
CA ALA A 66 -3.40 11.07 -14.31
C ALA A 66 -4.53 12.12 -14.16
N LYS A 67 -5.61 11.78 -13.43
CA LYS A 67 -6.72 12.71 -13.15
C LYS A 67 -6.30 13.91 -12.30
N HIS A 68 -5.37 13.71 -11.35
CA HIS A 68 -4.82 14.78 -10.52
C HIS A 68 -3.56 15.40 -11.14
N GLY A 69 -3.18 14.96 -12.33
CA GLY A 69 -2.01 15.43 -13.06
C GLY A 69 -2.25 16.74 -13.81
N PRO A 70 -1.25 17.19 -14.60
CA PRO A 70 -1.39 18.36 -15.44
C PRO A 70 -2.49 18.18 -16.49
N PRO A 71 -3.21 19.27 -16.85
CA PRO A 71 -4.24 19.22 -17.88
C PRO A 71 -3.64 18.76 -19.22
N GLY A 72 -4.32 17.82 -19.88
CA GLY A 72 -3.84 17.21 -21.13
C GLY A 72 -2.95 15.98 -20.94
N ALA A 73 -2.73 15.53 -19.70
CA ALA A 73 -2.16 14.21 -19.44
C ALA A 73 -3.06 13.10 -20.02
N TYR A 74 -2.44 12.05 -20.54
CA TYR A 74 -3.15 10.85 -20.98
C TYR A 74 -3.67 10.08 -19.77
N VAL A 75 -4.95 9.73 -19.80
CA VAL A 75 -5.63 8.96 -18.76
C VAL A 75 -5.82 7.52 -19.28
N PRO A 76 -5.18 6.50 -18.69
CA PRO A 76 -5.36 5.13 -19.13
C PRO A 76 -6.76 4.61 -18.84
N THR A 77 -7.22 3.74 -19.74
CA THR A 77 -8.49 3.00 -19.61
C THR A 77 -8.22 1.63 -19.03
N CYS A 78 -9.03 1.25 -18.03
CA CYS A 78 -8.83 0.04 -17.25
C CYS A 78 -10.00 -0.92 -17.46
N ASP A 79 -9.70 -2.22 -17.44
CA ASP A 79 -10.70 -3.28 -17.43
C ASP A 79 -11.27 -3.52 -16.02
N ASP A 80 -12.26 -4.41 -15.92
CA ASP A 80 -12.89 -4.80 -14.66
C ASP A 80 -11.89 -5.46 -13.68
N ASN A 81 -10.83 -6.07 -14.22
CA ASN A 81 -9.76 -6.70 -13.47
C ASN A 81 -8.72 -5.68 -12.94
N GLY A 82 -8.83 -4.40 -13.29
CA GLY A 82 -7.85 -3.35 -12.93
C GLY A 82 -6.55 -3.39 -13.74
N GLN A 83 -6.52 -4.13 -14.84
CA GLN A 83 -5.46 -4.15 -15.85
C GLN A 83 -5.74 -3.10 -16.93
N TYR A 84 -4.77 -2.87 -17.81
CA TYR A 84 -4.91 -1.94 -18.93
C TYR A 84 -5.74 -2.58 -20.05
N THR A 85 -6.70 -1.83 -20.63
CA THR A 85 -7.38 -2.26 -21.86
C THR A 85 -6.40 -2.34 -23.02
N PRO A 86 -6.57 -3.30 -23.94
CA PRO A 86 -5.63 -3.53 -25.04
C PRO A 86 -5.48 -2.32 -25.96
N GLU A 87 -6.54 -1.53 -26.12
CA GLU A 87 -6.51 -0.24 -26.80
C GLU A 87 -6.42 0.90 -25.78
N GLN A 88 -5.54 1.86 -26.04
CA GLN A 88 -5.37 3.06 -25.24
C GLN A 88 -5.31 4.30 -26.12
N CYS A 89 -6.03 5.34 -25.75
CA CYS A 89 -6.12 6.58 -26.53
C CYS A 89 -5.74 7.80 -25.70
N SER A 90 -4.88 8.64 -26.26
CA SER A 90 -4.54 9.95 -25.72
C SER A 90 -5.65 10.95 -25.99
N GLY A 91 -6.34 11.42 -24.95
CA GLY A 91 -7.37 12.46 -25.10
C GLY A 91 -6.82 13.81 -25.57
N SER A 92 -5.53 14.09 -25.37
CA SER A 92 -4.92 15.37 -25.75
C SER A 92 -4.41 15.41 -27.20
N THR A 93 -3.88 14.28 -27.69
CA THR A 93 -3.33 14.19 -29.06
C THR A 93 -4.27 13.47 -30.02
N GLY A 94 -5.24 12.69 -29.50
CA GLY A 94 -6.15 11.86 -30.28
C GLY A 94 -5.52 10.59 -30.86
N TYR A 95 -4.26 10.29 -30.52
CA TYR A 95 -3.58 9.07 -30.96
C TYR A 95 -4.01 7.88 -30.12
N CYS A 96 -4.20 6.74 -30.76
CA CYS A 96 -4.51 5.48 -30.12
C CYS A 96 -3.42 4.44 -30.40
N TRP A 97 -3.09 3.59 -29.43
CA TRP A 97 -2.09 2.54 -29.57
C TRP A 97 -2.49 1.29 -28.79
N CYS A 98 -1.89 0.16 -29.17
CA CYS A 98 -2.10 -1.08 -28.43
C CYS A 98 -1.13 -1.18 -27.24
N VAL A 99 -1.62 -1.68 -26.12
CA VAL A 99 -0.83 -1.98 -24.92
C VAL A 99 -1.00 -3.42 -24.48
N THR A 100 -0.03 -3.92 -23.71
CA THR A 100 -0.21 -5.17 -22.97
C THR A 100 -1.06 -4.94 -21.72
N SER A 101 -1.51 -6.02 -21.08
CA SER A 101 -2.29 -5.95 -19.84
C SER A 101 -1.54 -5.25 -18.68
N TYR A 102 -0.22 -5.15 -18.78
CA TYR A 102 0.68 -4.42 -17.87
C TYR A 102 0.86 -2.94 -18.23
N GLY A 103 0.25 -2.44 -19.32
CA GLY A 103 0.33 -1.05 -19.76
C GLY A 103 1.52 -0.73 -20.65
N GLN A 104 2.24 -1.72 -21.18
CA GLN A 104 3.36 -1.49 -22.09
C GLN A 104 2.88 -1.23 -23.52
N LYS A 105 3.20 -0.07 -24.09
CA LYS A 105 2.91 0.27 -25.49
C LYS A 105 3.65 -0.67 -26.45
N ILE A 106 2.90 -1.27 -27.37
CA ILE A 106 3.44 -2.10 -28.45
C ILE A 106 3.96 -1.17 -29.56
N GLN A 107 5.25 -1.24 -29.87
CA GLN A 107 5.85 -0.38 -30.89
C GLN A 107 5.22 -0.63 -32.27
N GLY A 108 4.98 0.43 -33.03
CA GLY A 108 4.39 0.37 -34.38
C GLY A 108 2.87 0.24 -34.42
N THR A 109 2.18 0.22 -33.28
CA THR A 109 0.70 0.16 -33.21
C THR A 109 0.03 1.52 -33.02
N GLU A 110 0.82 2.60 -33.01
CA GLU A 110 0.29 3.95 -32.85
C GLU A 110 -0.41 4.42 -34.12
N THR A 111 -1.68 4.76 -33.97
CA THR A 111 -2.57 5.19 -35.03
C THR A 111 -2.96 6.65 -34.83
N PRO A 112 -3.02 7.45 -35.90
CA PRO A 112 -3.45 8.84 -35.83
C PRO A 112 -4.96 8.95 -35.57
N PRO A 113 -5.43 10.08 -35.02
CA PRO A 113 -6.85 10.33 -34.80
C PRO A 113 -7.65 10.15 -36.10
N GLY A 114 -8.76 9.41 -36.02
CA GLY A 114 -9.63 9.15 -37.17
C GLY A 114 -9.33 7.84 -37.91
N THR A 115 -8.30 7.09 -37.50
CA THR A 115 -8.07 5.71 -37.95
C THR A 115 -8.57 4.73 -36.90
N ALA A 116 -9.30 3.69 -37.30
CA ALA A 116 -9.68 2.63 -36.37
C ALA A 116 -8.43 1.80 -35.98
N SER A 117 -8.10 1.76 -34.70
CA SER A 117 -7.15 0.79 -34.15
C SER A 117 -7.86 -0.56 -34.02
N ASN A 118 -7.19 -1.66 -34.36
CA ASN A 118 -7.69 -3.01 -34.06
C ASN A 118 -6.66 -3.67 -33.14
N CYS A 119 -6.92 -3.51 -31.84
CA CYS A 119 -6.35 -4.27 -30.74
C CYS A 119 -7.48 -5.20 -30.23
#